data_AF-A0A2V7CDK1-F1
#
_entry.id   AF-A0A2V7CDK1-F1
#
_cell.length_a   1.000
_cell.length_b   1.000
_cell.length_c   1.000
_cell.angle_alpha   90.00
_cell.angle_beta   90.00
_cell.angle_gamma   90.00
#
_symmetry.space_group_name_H-M   'P 1'
#
loop_
_entity.id
_entity.type
_entity.pdbx_description
1 polymer ?
#
loop_
_entity_poly.entity_id
_entity_poly.type
_entity_poly.pdbx_seq_one_letter_code
_entity_poly.pdbx_strand_id
1 'polypeptide(L)'
;MTPDILVFDNKGNKIAGPIGKPTPSGGGFQPDGPAIDLAFEYGFQGGRLFATDSNAAIRTAGAANNTSRIVTVNLKTGTVTPFITGLPTGDHPAEQLAFKNEFIYWSQGSTTNSGVVGRDNGGGQNQQDIPCQNITLSNNVFDSGGGVKTSGYSPFGVQRPGATIKAFDSATGVGICDGAILRAKIHVANPKSTIEPVSWGYRNPFGIRFAPDDHALKGGLLVTENGEDERGARPTNNSPDRLQLAQQNADGSPDYHGWPDRFGFLDSTQAVFNPVGGPGDDNPAAAAGKPVQPVLAFPPQAITAPLALEPADVAAVGLDFAPDSFVHGVVARGAVLVAREGDFGFSKENGEPPAGHDIELVNFSALGERFALEQSRFAFNCPQADQAHRPNGAAACKSIADQAFSSHLRGINRPVTAMFGPDHALYLVDYGAVRDFGQSDPASKFTNPLDAPLVQIPGTGVIWKISRK
;
A
#
# COMPACT_ATOMS: atom_id res chain seq x y z
N MET A 1 -8.75 1.48 -18.80
CA MET A 1 -8.58 2.94 -18.99
C MET A 1 -7.11 3.25 -18.86
N THR A 2 -6.59 4.27 -19.56
CA THR A 2 -5.20 4.72 -19.39
C THR A 2 -5.11 5.87 -18.39
N PRO A 3 -4.03 5.96 -17.58
CA PRO A 3 -3.89 7.00 -16.57
C PRO A 3 -3.86 8.42 -17.17
N ASP A 4 -4.41 9.37 -16.45
CA ASP A 4 -4.30 10.81 -16.69
C ASP A 4 -4.55 11.60 -15.40
N ILE A 5 -4.34 12.91 -15.47
CA ILE A 5 -4.75 13.83 -14.41
C ILE A 5 -5.98 14.61 -14.89
N LEU A 6 -6.98 14.66 -14.01
CA LEU A 6 -8.16 15.51 -14.10
C LEU A 6 -8.12 16.54 -12.98
N VAL A 7 -8.49 17.78 -13.29
CA VAL A 7 -8.51 18.87 -12.30
C VAL A 7 -9.93 19.34 -12.13
N PHE A 8 -10.37 19.43 -10.87
CA PHE A 8 -11.70 19.86 -10.49
C PHE A 8 -11.63 21.12 -9.63
N ASP A 9 -12.64 21.98 -9.71
CA ASP A 9 -12.81 23.08 -8.76
C ASP A 9 -13.39 22.58 -7.42
N ASN A 10 -13.52 23.49 -6.45
CA ASN A 10 -14.05 23.15 -5.12
C ASN A 10 -15.55 22.79 -5.08
N LYS A 11 -16.26 22.93 -6.22
CA LYS A 11 -17.65 22.52 -6.42
C LYS A 11 -17.74 21.17 -7.17
N GLY A 12 -16.62 20.57 -7.53
CA GLY A 12 -16.55 19.32 -8.28
C GLY A 12 -16.72 19.49 -9.79
N ASN A 13 -16.67 20.71 -10.34
CA ASN A 13 -16.68 20.90 -11.78
C ASN A 13 -15.29 20.61 -12.34
N LYS A 14 -15.20 19.79 -13.39
CA LYS A 14 -13.94 19.58 -14.11
C LYS A 14 -13.52 20.88 -14.79
N ILE A 15 -12.33 21.39 -14.47
CA ILE A 15 -11.77 22.63 -15.02
C ILE A 15 -10.56 22.41 -15.92
N ALA A 16 -9.88 21.26 -15.83
CA ALA A 16 -8.80 20.92 -16.75
C ALA A 16 -8.63 19.40 -16.93
N GLY A 17 -7.81 19.04 -17.91
CA GLY A 17 -7.48 17.66 -18.28
C GLY A 17 -8.37 17.05 -19.36
N PRO A 18 -7.99 15.88 -19.90
CA PRO A 18 -6.95 14.99 -19.37
C PRO A 18 -5.52 15.52 -19.61
N ILE A 19 -4.65 15.39 -18.60
CA ILE A 19 -3.25 15.81 -18.65
C ILE A 19 -2.37 14.56 -18.53
N GLY A 20 -1.31 14.47 -19.32
CA GLY A 20 -0.32 13.39 -19.21
C GLY A 20 -0.75 12.03 -19.74
N LYS A 21 -1.81 11.95 -20.56
CA LYS A 21 -2.23 10.69 -21.20
C LYS A 21 -1.03 9.97 -21.86
N PRO A 22 -0.99 8.62 -21.84
CA PRO A 22 0.06 7.87 -22.51
C PRO A 22 0.15 8.21 -24.00
N THR A 23 1.37 8.28 -24.50
CA THR A 23 1.68 8.58 -25.90
C THR A 23 2.68 7.55 -26.44
N PRO A 24 2.54 7.10 -27.70
CA PRO A 24 3.49 6.14 -28.29
C PRO A 24 4.93 6.66 -28.34
N SER A 25 5.12 7.98 -28.45
CA SER A 25 6.44 8.63 -28.53
C SER A 25 7.04 9.00 -27.17
N GLY A 26 6.39 8.65 -26.06
CA GLY A 26 6.75 9.13 -24.72
C GLY A 26 6.31 10.58 -24.46
N GLY A 27 6.52 11.04 -23.21
CA GLY A 27 6.01 12.32 -22.72
C GLY A 27 4.65 12.24 -22.00
N GLY A 28 4.14 11.02 -21.79
CA GLY A 28 2.95 10.73 -20.97
C GLY A 28 3.23 9.70 -19.88
N PHE A 29 2.21 9.42 -19.08
CA PHE A 29 2.20 8.31 -18.14
C PHE A 29 2.37 6.98 -18.87
N GLN A 30 2.81 5.97 -18.13
CA GLN A 30 2.84 4.59 -18.58
C GLN A 30 1.41 4.06 -18.83
N PRO A 31 1.17 3.33 -19.94
CA PRO A 31 -0.18 2.94 -20.33
C PRO A 31 -0.76 1.76 -19.54
N ASP A 32 0.10 0.89 -19.00
CA ASP A 32 -0.27 -0.46 -18.58
C ASP A 32 -0.09 -0.66 -17.08
N GLY A 33 -0.31 0.37 -16.26
CA GLY A 33 -0.34 0.19 -14.83
C GLY A 33 -0.77 1.45 -14.09
N PRO A 34 -0.76 1.38 -12.75
CA PRO A 34 -1.33 2.45 -11.96
C PRO A 34 -0.43 3.68 -12.00
N ALA A 35 -1.07 4.84 -12.09
CA ALA A 35 -0.52 6.09 -11.58
C ALA A 35 -1.14 6.29 -10.20
N ILE A 36 -0.32 6.27 -9.16
CA ILE A 36 -0.82 6.10 -7.77
C ILE A 36 -0.94 7.43 -7.06
N ASP A 37 0.14 8.22 -7.04
CA ASP A 37 0.18 9.45 -6.26
C ASP A 37 0.51 10.69 -7.09
N LEU A 38 0.11 11.84 -6.56
CA LEU A 38 0.31 13.17 -7.09
C LEU A 38 0.63 14.13 -5.95
N ALA A 39 1.82 14.74 -6.00
CA ALA A 39 2.23 15.65 -4.94
C ALA A 39 3.08 16.81 -5.44
N PHE A 40 2.82 18.00 -4.89
CA PHE A 40 3.66 19.17 -5.12
C PHE A 40 4.83 19.19 -4.15
N GLU A 41 6.00 19.56 -4.67
CA GLU A 41 7.26 19.66 -3.91
C GLU A 41 7.16 20.52 -2.64
N TYR A 42 6.35 21.59 -2.67
CA TYR A 42 6.12 22.48 -1.53
C TYR A 42 4.66 22.44 -1.04
N GLY A 43 3.97 21.31 -1.23
CA GLY A 43 2.58 21.12 -0.85
C GLY A 43 1.68 22.21 -1.46
N PHE A 44 0.87 22.87 -0.63
CA PHE A 44 -0.02 23.94 -1.12
C PHE A 44 0.68 25.21 -1.60
N GLN A 45 1.99 25.38 -1.35
CA GLN A 45 2.77 26.47 -1.96
C GLN A 45 3.14 26.18 -3.42
N GLY A 46 2.88 24.96 -3.91
CA GLY A 46 3.11 24.54 -5.28
C GLY A 46 4.55 24.09 -5.52
N GLY A 47 5.16 24.55 -6.61
CA GLY A 47 6.45 24.05 -7.10
C GLY A 47 6.28 23.08 -8.27
N ARG A 48 7.18 22.11 -8.39
CA ARG A 48 7.03 21.02 -9.38
C ARG A 48 5.96 20.04 -8.91
N LEU A 49 5.12 19.58 -9.83
CA LEU A 49 4.21 18.47 -9.59
C LEU A 49 4.94 17.17 -9.91
N PHE A 50 4.96 16.26 -8.94
CA PHE A 50 5.46 14.90 -9.07
C PHE A 50 4.32 13.91 -9.10
N ALA A 51 4.58 12.76 -9.71
CA ALA A 51 3.69 11.62 -9.72
C ALA A 51 4.48 10.32 -9.69
N THR A 52 3.84 9.24 -9.27
CA THR A 52 4.34 7.87 -9.44
C THR A 52 3.54 7.15 -10.51
N ASP A 53 4.23 6.37 -11.35
CA ASP A 53 3.58 5.47 -12.29
C ASP A 53 4.36 4.18 -12.52
N SER A 54 3.68 3.15 -13.00
CA SER A 54 4.24 1.83 -13.24
C SER A 54 3.48 1.13 -14.37
N ASN A 55 4.10 0.12 -15.01
CA ASN A 55 3.43 -0.81 -15.93
C ASN A 55 3.06 -2.12 -15.20
N ALA A 56 2.76 -2.03 -13.90
CA ALA A 56 2.47 -3.19 -13.06
C ALA A 56 1.18 -3.95 -13.44
N ALA A 57 0.25 -3.34 -14.19
CA ALA A 57 -0.96 -4.04 -14.62
C ALA A 57 -0.71 -5.07 -15.74
N ILE A 58 0.51 -5.14 -16.29
CA ILE A 58 0.98 -6.29 -17.07
C ILE A 58 1.26 -7.46 -16.11
N ARG A 59 0.27 -7.94 -15.33
CA ARG A 59 0.39 -9.19 -14.55
C ARG A 59 0.37 -10.45 -15.45
N THR A 60 0.54 -10.28 -16.75
CA THR A 60 0.64 -11.35 -17.76
C THR A 60 2.10 -11.78 -17.95
N ALA A 61 2.32 -13.03 -18.37
CA ALA A 61 3.64 -13.52 -18.75
C ALA A 61 4.35 -12.54 -19.71
N GLY A 62 5.55 -12.09 -19.33
CA GLY A 62 6.29 -11.05 -20.07
C GLY A 62 6.17 -9.63 -19.51
N ALA A 63 5.59 -9.45 -18.31
CA ALA A 63 5.63 -8.22 -17.54
C ALA A 63 7.03 -7.61 -17.52
N ALA A 64 7.13 -6.32 -17.83
CA ALA A 64 8.41 -5.64 -17.73
C ALA A 64 8.75 -5.40 -16.24
N ASN A 65 9.90 -5.93 -15.84
CA ASN A 65 10.52 -5.68 -14.55
C ASN A 65 11.06 -4.24 -14.48
N ASN A 66 11.19 -3.71 -13.27
CA ASN A 66 11.75 -2.38 -13.01
C ASN A 66 11.08 -1.23 -13.80
N THR A 67 9.76 -1.25 -13.95
CA THR A 67 9.02 -0.24 -14.73
C THR A 67 8.58 0.97 -13.93
N SER A 68 8.54 0.87 -12.60
CA SER A 68 8.09 1.96 -11.75
C SER A 68 8.98 3.19 -11.90
N ARG A 69 8.34 4.36 -11.85
CA ARG A 69 8.98 5.65 -12.03
C ARG A 69 8.43 6.66 -11.05
N ILE A 70 9.29 7.61 -10.71
CA ILE A 70 8.87 8.92 -10.24
C ILE A 70 9.01 9.85 -11.44
N VAL A 71 7.99 10.65 -11.72
CA VAL A 71 7.93 11.56 -12.86
C VAL A 71 7.58 12.98 -12.41
N THR A 72 7.97 13.97 -13.18
CA THR A 72 7.43 15.34 -13.07
C THR A 72 6.39 15.59 -14.13
N VAL A 73 5.34 16.33 -13.80
CA VAL A 73 4.25 16.69 -14.71
C VAL A 73 4.20 18.19 -14.95
N ASN A 74 4.27 18.61 -16.20
CA ASN A 74 4.04 20.00 -16.58
C ASN A 74 2.56 20.23 -16.87
N LEU A 75 1.85 20.91 -15.97
CA LEU A 75 0.41 21.17 -16.09
C LEU A 75 0.02 22.07 -17.28
N LYS A 76 0.96 22.85 -17.83
CA LYS A 76 0.69 23.74 -18.98
C LYS A 76 0.80 23.00 -20.31
N THR A 77 1.81 22.15 -20.47
CA THR A 77 2.06 21.41 -21.72
C THR A 77 1.45 20.01 -21.69
N GLY A 78 1.11 19.51 -20.51
CA GLY A 78 0.69 18.14 -20.28
C GLY A 78 1.80 17.10 -20.38
N THR A 79 3.07 17.54 -20.43
CA THR A 79 4.22 16.64 -20.59
C THR A 79 4.57 15.99 -19.26
N VAL A 80 4.70 14.66 -19.27
CA VAL A 80 5.24 13.83 -18.20
C VAL A 80 6.71 13.53 -18.52
N THR A 81 7.60 13.89 -17.62
CA THR A 81 9.05 13.70 -17.78
C THR A 81 9.58 12.80 -16.67
N PRO A 82 10.25 11.68 -16.99
CA PRO A 82 10.85 10.82 -15.98
C PRO A 82 11.85 11.57 -15.10
N PHE A 83 11.74 11.39 -13.79
CA PHE A 83 12.65 11.95 -12.78
C PHE A 83 13.57 10.87 -12.20
N ILE A 84 12.99 9.74 -11.78
CA ILE A 84 13.70 8.52 -11.39
C ILE A 84 13.06 7.34 -12.13
N THR A 85 13.88 6.47 -12.72
CA THR A 85 13.43 5.31 -13.52
C THR A 85 14.16 4.03 -13.12
N GLY A 86 13.61 2.89 -13.51
CA GLY A 86 14.18 1.58 -13.18
C GLY A 86 13.93 1.18 -11.73
N LEU A 87 12.87 1.71 -11.11
CA LEU A 87 12.47 1.30 -9.77
C LEU A 87 11.74 -0.05 -9.84
N PRO A 88 11.86 -0.90 -8.81
CA PRO A 88 11.28 -2.23 -8.79
C PRO A 88 9.80 -2.23 -9.15
N THR A 89 9.38 -3.29 -9.83
CA THR A 89 7.97 -3.55 -10.14
C THR A 89 7.68 -5.01 -9.85
N GLY A 90 6.56 -5.26 -9.21
CA GLY A 90 5.97 -6.59 -9.07
C GLY A 90 4.52 -6.45 -8.65
N ASP A 91 4.13 -7.20 -7.62
CA ASP A 91 2.80 -7.10 -7.04
C ASP A 91 2.44 -5.68 -6.60
N HIS A 92 3.43 -4.97 -6.05
CA HIS A 92 3.25 -3.62 -5.51
C HIS A 92 4.30 -2.65 -6.11
N PRO A 93 3.88 -1.58 -6.82
CA PRO A 93 4.81 -0.65 -7.48
C PRO A 93 5.31 0.47 -6.54
N ALA A 94 5.93 1.51 -7.10
CA ALA A 94 6.15 2.76 -6.38
C ALA A 94 4.82 3.50 -6.16
N GLU A 95 4.56 3.93 -4.91
CA GLU A 95 3.25 4.43 -4.46
C GLU A 95 3.33 5.89 -3.99
N GLN A 96 2.99 6.19 -2.73
CA GLN A 96 2.88 7.57 -2.25
C GLN A 96 4.23 8.27 -2.09
N LEU A 97 4.20 9.58 -2.29
CA LEU A 97 5.31 10.52 -2.20
C LEU A 97 5.19 11.37 -0.93
N ALA A 98 6.33 11.69 -0.34
CA ALA A 98 6.43 12.73 0.68
C ALA A 98 7.67 13.59 0.46
N PHE A 99 7.63 14.83 0.94
CA PHE A 99 8.73 15.79 0.80
C PHE A 99 9.13 16.33 2.16
N LYS A 100 10.44 16.35 2.43
CA LYS A 100 10.98 16.99 3.63
C LYS A 100 12.40 17.47 3.34
N ASN A 101 12.64 18.75 3.62
CA ASN A 101 13.92 19.41 3.34
C ASN A 101 14.34 19.27 1.87
N GLU A 102 15.53 18.74 1.61
CA GLU A 102 16.10 18.55 0.26
C GLU A 102 15.77 17.18 -0.38
N PHE A 103 14.87 16.41 0.23
CA PHE A 103 14.57 15.03 -0.16
C PHE A 103 13.13 14.84 -0.62
N ILE A 104 12.98 14.01 -1.65
CA ILE A 104 11.75 13.29 -1.97
C ILE A 104 11.85 11.89 -1.35
N TYR A 105 10.77 11.47 -0.71
CA TYR A 105 10.56 10.15 -0.13
C TYR A 105 9.46 9.45 -0.91
N TRP A 106 9.53 8.12 -1.03
CA TRP A 106 8.43 7.34 -1.59
C TRP A 106 8.31 5.97 -0.93
N SER A 107 7.09 5.45 -0.93
CA SER A 107 6.81 4.03 -0.72
C SER A 107 7.23 3.23 -1.94
N GLN A 108 8.04 2.20 -1.74
CA GLN A 108 8.33 1.18 -2.72
C GLN A 108 7.80 -0.17 -2.19
N GLY A 109 6.69 -0.64 -2.77
CA GLY A 109 6.12 -1.95 -2.47
C GLY A 109 7.03 -3.10 -2.89
N SER A 110 6.81 -4.27 -2.26
CA SER A 110 7.51 -5.52 -2.57
C SER A 110 7.15 -6.07 -3.95
N THR A 111 8.08 -6.79 -4.54
CA THR A 111 7.81 -7.45 -5.83
C THR A 111 6.88 -8.65 -5.69
N THR A 112 6.86 -9.31 -4.54
CA THR A 112 6.04 -10.51 -4.28
C THR A 112 5.11 -10.36 -3.08
N ASN A 113 4.11 -11.25 -2.97
CA ASN A 113 3.21 -11.33 -1.81
C ASN A 113 3.94 -11.53 -0.47
N SER A 114 4.93 -12.43 -0.43
CA SER A 114 5.50 -12.93 0.83
C SER A 114 6.97 -13.40 0.69
N GLY A 115 7.77 -12.67 -0.08
CA GLY A 115 9.22 -12.88 -0.21
C GLY A 115 9.64 -13.99 -1.19
N VAL A 116 8.70 -14.53 -1.96
CA VAL A 116 8.90 -15.69 -2.84
C VAL A 116 8.18 -15.47 -4.17
N VAL A 117 8.92 -15.58 -5.28
CA VAL A 117 8.32 -15.55 -6.62
C VAL A 117 7.52 -16.83 -6.85
N GLY A 118 6.23 -16.66 -7.15
CA GLY A 118 5.29 -17.72 -7.49
C GLY A 118 4.70 -17.57 -8.91
N ARG A 119 3.76 -18.46 -9.25
CA ARG A 119 2.99 -18.38 -10.51
C ARG A 119 1.94 -17.29 -10.45
N ASP A 120 1.41 -16.99 -9.27
CA ASP A 120 0.52 -15.87 -9.01
C ASP A 120 1.08 -14.51 -9.47
N ASN A 121 2.40 -14.35 -9.38
CA ASN A 121 3.10 -13.12 -9.75
C ASN A 121 3.65 -13.20 -11.18
N GLY A 122 2.77 -13.10 -12.18
CA GLY A 122 3.16 -12.99 -13.60
C GLY A 122 3.58 -14.32 -14.26
N GLY A 123 3.06 -15.46 -13.78
CA GLY A 123 3.38 -16.78 -14.32
C GLY A 123 4.80 -17.26 -14.00
N GLY A 124 5.41 -16.71 -12.95
CA GLY A 124 6.77 -17.03 -12.54
C GLY A 124 7.86 -16.39 -13.42
N GLN A 125 7.55 -15.31 -14.14
CA GLN A 125 8.54 -14.57 -14.94
C GLN A 125 8.97 -13.23 -14.33
N ASN A 126 8.29 -12.78 -13.27
CA ASN A 126 8.57 -11.51 -12.63
C ASN A 126 9.87 -11.56 -11.83
N GLN A 127 10.45 -10.38 -11.59
CA GLN A 127 11.62 -10.24 -10.73
C GLN A 127 11.32 -10.70 -9.30
N GLN A 128 12.36 -11.19 -8.64
CA GLN A 128 12.36 -11.45 -7.22
C GLN A 128 12.54 -10.19 -6.39
N ASP A 129 12.24 -10.29 -5.09
CA ASP A 129 12.45 -9.20 -4.14
C ASP A 129 13.93 -8.84 -4.01
N ILE A 130 14.18 -7.59 -3.61
CA ILE A 130 15.51 -6.96 -3.59
C ILE A 130 15.77 -6.43 -2.18
N PRO A 131 16.69 -7.03 -1.40
CA PRO A 131 16.86 -6.64 0.00
C PRO A 131 17.65 -5.34 0.12
N CYS A 132 17.32 -4.51 1.13
CA CYS A 132 18.07 -3.27 1.40
C CYS A 132 19.38 -3.50 2.17
N GLN A 133 19.55 -4.69 2.76
CA GLN A 133 20.75 -5.10 3.48
C GLN A 133 21.15 -6.52 3.05
N ASN A 134 22.36 -6.96 3.43
CA ASN A 134 22.73 -8.36 3.23
C ASN A 134 21.83 -9.27 4.08
N ILE A 135 21.29 -10.32 3.47
CA ILE A 135 20.45 -11.31 4.15
C ILE A 135 21.02 -12.71 3.98
N THR A 136 20.69 -13.60 4.91
CA THR A 136 20.93 -15.03 4.77
C THR A 136 19.60 -15.74 4.65
N LEU A 137 19.40 -16.47 3.56
CA LEU A 137 18.20 -17.27 3.33
C LEU A 137 18.18 -18.48 4.27
N SER A 138 16.99 -18.90 4.66
CA SER A 138 16.78 -20.19 5.33
C SER A 138 17.09 -21.35 4.39
N ASN A 139 17.00 -22.58 4.91
CA ASN A 139 17.09 -23.78 4.08
C ASN A 139 15.75 -24.14 3.39
N ASN A 140 14.72 -23.30 3.54
CA ASN A 140 13.39 -23.59 3.00
C ASN A 140 13.33 -23.30 1.50
N VAL A 141 12.50 -24.09 0.82
CA VAL A 141 12.09 -23.90 -0.57
C VAL A 141 10.57 -24.04 -0.64
N PHE A 142 9.95 -23.19 -1.44
CA PHE A 142 8.50 -23.02 -1.49
C PHE A 142 7.97 -23.57 -2.81
N ASP A 143 6.89 -24.34 -2.75
CA ASP A 143 6.37 -25.14 -3.87
C ASP A 143 5.24 -24.38 -4.57
N SER A 144 5.46 -23.99 -5.82
CA SER A 144 4.44 -23.33 -6.63
C SER A 144 3.53 -24.32 -7.38
N GLY A 145 3.73 -25.63 -7.21
CA GLY A 145 3.08 -26.70 -7.98
C GLY A 145 3.91 -27.16 -9.18
N GLY A 146 3.49 -28.24 -9.84
CA GLY A 146 4.13 -28.75 -11.06
C GLY A 146 5.62 -29.09 -10.91
N GLY A 147 6.08 -29.40 -9.68
CA GLY A 147 7.47 -29.72 -9.37
C GLY A 147 8.42 -28.51 -9.31
N VAL A 148 7.92 -27.28 -9.40
CA VAL A 148 8.74 -26.06 -9.35
C VAL A 148 8.83 -25.54 -7.92
N LYS A 149 10.05 -25.33 -7.44
CA LYS A 149 10.33 -24.78 -6.12
C LYS A 149 11.29 -23.61 -6.18
N THR A 150 11.06 -22.62 -5.34
CA THR A 150 11.79 -21.35 -5.31
C THR A 150 12.26 -21.06 -3.88
N SER A 151 13.50 -20.60 -3.69
CA SER A 151 13.93 -19.98 -2.42
C SER A 151 13.50 -18.51 -2.39
N GLY A 152 13.30 -17.92 -1.22
CA GLY A 152 12.96 -16.50 -1.15
C GLY A 152 14.05 -15.59 -1.74
N TYR A 153 13.68 -14.36 -2.11
CA TYR A 153 14.56 -13.39 -2.80
C TYR A 153 15.32 -13.98 -4.00
N SER A 154 14.78 -15.04 -4.64
CA SER A 154 15.40 -15.76 -5.75
C SER A 154 14.50 -15.76 -6.98
N PRO A 155 15.07 -15.76 -8.20
CA PRO A 155 14.28 -15.93 -9.41
C PRO A 155 13.43 -17.21 -9.35
N PHE A 156 12.28 -17.22 -10.04
CA PHE A 156 11.38 -18.36 -10.05
C PHE A 156 12.07 -19.67 -10.43
N GLY A 157 11.81 -20.74 -9.67
CA GLY A 157 12.39 -22.07 -9.89
C GLY A 157 13.85 -22.21 -9.44
N VAL A 158 14.46 -21.15 -8.89
CA VAL A 158 15.83 -21.17 -8.38
C VAL A 158 15.83 -21.49 -6.88
N GLN A 159 16.53 -22.55 -6.50
CA GLN A 159 16.70 -22.99 -5.12
C GLN A 159 18.11 -22.63 -4.64
N ARG A 160 18.20 -21.89 -3.53
CA ARG A 160 19.44 -21.40 -2.92
C ARG A 160 19.40 -21.52 -1.39
N PRO A 161 19.15 -22.72 -0.83
CA PRO A 161 19.04 -22.90 0.62
C PRO A 161 20.32 -22.44 1.32
N GLY A 162 20.19 -21.61 2.35
CA GLY A 162 21.31 -21.10 3.15
C GLY A 162 22.17 -20.03 2.45
N ALA A 163 21.79 -19.57 1.26
CA ALA A 163 22.59 -18.59 0.52
C ALA A 163 22.55 -17.21 1.16
N THR A 164 23.66 -16.48 1.04
CA THR A 164 23.71 -15.05 1.36
C THR A 164 23.37 -14.23 0.12
N ILE A 165 22.38 -13.35 0.23
CA ILE A 165 22.01 -12.39 -0.82
C ILE A 165 22.55 -11.01 -0.41
N LYS A 166 23.20 -10.32 -1.33
CA LYS A 166 23.75 -9.00 -1.07
C LYS A 166 22.66 -7.94 -1.14
N ALA A 167 22.83 -6.87 -0.38
CA ALA A 167 22.01 -5.67 -0.52
C ALA A 167 21.96 -5.22 -1.99
N PHE A 168 20.77 -4.87 -2.47
CA PHE A 168 20.50 -4.38 -3.82
C PHE A 168 20.80 -5.39 -4.94
N ASP A 169 20.90 -6.69 -4.61
CA ASP A 169 21.03 -7.74 -5.63
C ASP A 169 19.85 -7.69 -6.61
N SER A 170 20.13 -7.70 -7.91
CA SER A 170 19.15 -7.55 -9.00
C SER A 170 18.50 -6.16 -9.16
N ALA A 171 18.94 -5.16 -8.41
CA ALA A 171 18.51 -3.78 -8.59
C ALA A 171 19.16 -3.09 -9.81
N THR A 172 18.51 -2.04 -10.32
CA THR A 172 19.05 -1.23 -11.43
C THR A 172 20.03 -0.12 -10.97
N GLY A 173 20.39 -0.11 -9.69
CA GLY A 173 21.27 0.89 -9.07
C GLY A 173 21.44 0.66 -7.57
N VAL A 174 22.51 1.22 -7.01
CA VAL A 174 22.77 1.18 -5.55
C VAL A 174 21.68 1.95 -4.80
N GLY A 175 21.30 1.47 -3.61
CA GLY A 175 20.27 2.08 -2.77
C GLY A 175 18.85 1.68 -3.15
N ILE A 176 18.65 1.04 -4.31
CA ILE A 176 17.35 0.57 -4.77
C ILE A 176 17.08 -0.82 -4.21
N CYS A 177 16.03 -0.93 -3.41
CA CYS A 177 15.45 -2.16 -2.87
C CYS A 177 13.92 -2.04 -2.88
N ASP A 178 13.21 -3.10 -2.51
CA ASP A 178 11.76 -3.13 -2.40
C ASP A 178 11.29 -3.40 -0.97
N GLY A 179 9.97 -3.33 -0.74
CA GLY A 179 9.41 -3.43 0.61
C GLY A 179 10.01 -2.38 1.55
N ALA A 180 10.10 -1.13 1.07
CA ALA A 180 10.94 -0.10 1.65
C ALA A 180 10.39 1.31 1.49
N ILE A 181 10.77 2.19 2.42
CA ILE A 181 10.74 3.64 2.22
C ILE A 181 12.10 4.08 1.73
N LEU A 182 12.13 4.66 0.53
CA LEU A 182 13.34 5.18 -0.09
C LEU A 182 13.30 6.71 -0.14
N ARG A 183 14.47 7.34 -0.24
CA ARG A 183 14.57 8.78 -0.51
C ARG A 183 15.67 9.12 -1.50
N ALA A 184 15.57 10.29 -2.12
CA ALA A 184 16.58 10.84 -3.01
C ALA A 184 16.63 12.37 -2.89
N LYS A 185 17.76 12.97 -3.25
CA LYS A 185 17.89 14.43 -3.33
C LYS A 185 17.09 14.98 -4.51
N ILE A 186 16.35 16.05 -4.28
CA ILE A 186 15.37 16.55 -5.26
C ILE A 186 15.91 17.67 -6.17
N HIS A 187 16.97 18.35 -5.75
CA HIS A 187 17.61 19.47 -6.46
C HIS A 187 19.03 19.14 -6.92
N VAL A 188 19.19 17.98 -7.57
CA VAL A 188 20.47 17.52 -8.13
C VAL A 188 20.29 17.06 -9.58
N ALA A 189 21.39 17.07 -10.35
CA ALA A 189 21.36 16.68 -11.77
C ALA A 189 21.00 15.19 -11.98
N ASN A 190 21.39 14.31 -11.05
CA ASN A 190 21.12 12.87 -11.13
C ASN A 190 20.52 12.35 -9.81
N PRO A 191 19.20 12.50 -9.60
CA PRO A 191 18.54 12.09 -8.35
C PRO A 191 18.68 10.58 -8.10
N LYS A 192 18.67 9.75 -9.15
CA LYS A 192 18.85 8.29 -9.04
C LYS A 192 20.18 7.89 -8.38
N SER A 193 21.23 8.68 -8.54
CA SER A 193 22.53 8.42 -7.89
C SER A 193 22.57 8.76 -6.39
N THR A 194 21.50 9.35 -5.87
CA THR A 194 21.38 9.76 -4.46
C THR A 194 20.34 8.93 -3.69
N ILE A 195 19.85 7.85 -4.29
CA ILE A 195 18.86 6.98 -3.65
C ILE A 195 19.49 6.30 -2.44
N GLU A 196 18.79 6.37 -1.32
CA GLU A 196 19.14 5.62 -0.12
C GLU A 196 17.89 5.08 0.58
N PRO A 197 17.95 3.86 1.13
CA PRO A 197 16.86 3.32 1.95
C PRO A 197 16.82 4.02 3.30
N VAL A 198 15.61 4.41 3.71
CA VAL A 198 15.32 5.03 5.01
C VAL A 198 14.84 4.00 6.00
N SER A 199 14.00 3.07 5.56
CA SER A 199 13.35 2.04 6.36
C SER A 199 12.95 0.89 5.43
N TRP A 200 12.97 -0.37 5.89
CA TRP A 200 12.65 -1.54 5.05
C TRP A 200 12.06 -2.71 5.82
N GLY A 201 11.78 -3.82 5.12
CA GLY A 201 11.14 -4.98 5.73
C GLY A 201 9.63 -4.79 5.88
N TYR A 202 9.03 -4.16 4.86
CA TYR A 202 7.59 -4.07 4.65
C TYR A 202 7.18 -4.99 3.50
N ARG A 203 5.92 -5.42 3.47
CA ARG A 203 5.31 -5.97 2.25
C ARG A 203 4.91 -4.83 1.32
N ASN A 204 3.86 -4.08 1.68
CA ASN A 204 3.39 -2.96 0.88
C ASN A 204 3.17 -1.70 1.71
N PRO A 205 4.19 -0.83 1.88
CA PRO A 205 4.10 0.37 2.72
C PRO A 205 3.34 1.53 2.04
N PHE A 206 2.11 1.28 1.57
CA PHE A 206 1.32 2.14 0.66
C PHE A 206 1.33 3.63 0.98
N GLY A 207 0.81 4.00 2.14
CA GLY A 207 0.59 5.40 2.50
C GLY A 207 1.73 5.94 3.34
N ILE A 208 2.22 7.15 3.02
CA ILE A 208 3.27 7.80 3.80
C ILE A 208 2.97 9.27 4.07
N ARG A 209 3.17 9.72 5.32
CA ARG A 209 2.94 11.12 5.68
C ARG A 209 3.79 11.54 6.87
N PHE A 210 4.53 12.64 6.72
CA PHE A 210 5.23 13.25 7.85
C PHE A 210 4.22 13.85 8.82
N ALA A 211 4.32 13.46 10.09
CA ALA A 211 3.61 14.09 11.18
C ALA A 211 4.04 15.56 11.34
N PRO A 212 3.18 16.43 11.87
CA PRO A 212 3.60 17.73 12.39
C PRO A 212 4.71 17.60 13.45
N ASP A 213 5.58 18.61 13.58
CA ASP A 213 6.67 18.58 14.58
C ASP A 213 6.14 18.61 16.02
N ASP A 214 4.96 19.20 16.24
CA ASP A 214 4.24 19.24 17.52
C ASP A 214 3.33 18.01 17.76
N HIS A 215 3.41 17.00 16.90
CA HIS A 215 2.68 15.74 17.05
C HIS A 215 3.38 14.75 18.00
N ALA A 216 2.67 13.74 18.52
CA ALA A 216 3.25 12.65 19.32
C ALA A 216 4.39 11.90 18.61
N LEU A 217 4.36 11.88 17.28
CA LEU A 217 5.39 11.29 16.41
C LEU A 217 6.53 12.26 16.05
N LYS A 218 6.49 13.52 16.52
CA LYS A 218 7.58 14.52 16.45
C LYS A 218 8.21 14.69 15.06
N GLY A 219 7.38 14.91 14.04
CA GLY A 219 7.90 15.06 12.68
C GLY A 219 8.28 13.74 11.98
N GLY A 220 8.04 12.58 12.59
CA GLY A 220 8.32 11.27 12.03
C GLY A 220 7.42 10.89 10.85
N LEU A 221 7.86 9.91 10.05
CA LEU A 221 7.16 9.46 8.86
C LEU A 221 6.24 8.28 9.21
N LEU A 222 4.94 8.55 9.33
CA LEU A 222 3.92 7.52 9.52
C LEU A 222 3.73 6.76 8.22
N VAL A 223 3.62 5.44 8.31
CA VAL A 223 3.45 4.51 7.21
C VAL A 223 2.24 3.62 7.48
N THR A 224 1.36 3.46 6.50
CA THR A 224 0.36 2.39 6.46
C THR A 224 0.89 1.27 5.59
N GLU A 225 0.77 0.03 6.06
CA GLU A 225 1.29 -1.14 5.35
C GLU A 225 0.21 -2.20 5.20
N ASN A 226 0.05 -2.74 3.98
CA ASN A 226 -0.79 -3.90 3.75
C ASN A 226 -0.07 -5.19 4.16
N GLY A 227 -0.76 -6.04 4.91
CA GLY A 227 -0.32 -7.38 5.28
C GLY A 227 -0.28 -8.35 4.11
N GLU A 228 0.18 -9.58 4.35
CA GLU A 228 0.31 -10.64 3.35
C GLU A 228 -1.02 -11.33 3.07
N ASP A 229 -1.26 -11.70 1.81
CA ASP A 229 -2.52 -12.30 1.38
C ASP A 229 -2.46 -13.84 1.34
N GLU A 230 -3.63 -14.48 1.34
CA GLU A 230 -3.84 -15.91 1.07
C GLU A 230 -3.67 -16.21 -0.44
N ARG A 231 -2.42 -16.07 -0.94
CA ARG A 231 -2.05 -16.36 -2.33
C ARG A 231 -0.56 -16.66 -2.55
N GLY A 232 -0.26 -17.24 -3.71
CA GLY A 232 1.10 -17.48 -4.22
C GLY A 232 1.76 -18.74 -3.65
N ALA A 233 3.09 -18.80 -3.77
CA ALA A 233 3.91 -19.94 -3.32
C ALA A 233 4.07 -20.03 -1.80
N ARG A 234 3.85 -18.90 -1.11
CA ARG A 234 3.93 -18.76 0.34
C ARG A 234 2.71 -17.96 0.82
N PRO A 235 1.49 -18.54 0.70
CA PRO A 235 0.28 -17.87 1.14
C PRO A 235 0.33 -17.63 2.65
N THR A 236 -0.40 -16.63 3.11
CA THR A 236 -0.45 -16.25 4.52
C THR A 236 -1.86 -15.81 4.85
N ASN A 237 -2.46 -16.44 5.86
CA ASN A 237 -3.81 -16.08 6.30
C ASN A 237 -3.75 -15.08 7.46
N ASN A 238 -4.81 -14.29 7.68
CA ASN A 238 -4.97 -13.41 8.85
C ASN A 238 -3.76 -12.50 9.16
N SER A 239 -2.95 -12.13 8.16
CA SER A 239 -1.85 -11.21 8.42
C SER A 239 -2.39 -9.79 8.60
N PRO A 240 -2.09 -9.12 9.71
CA PRO A 240 -2.62 -7.79 9.95
C PRO A 240 -1.93 -6.76 9.04
N ASP A 241 -2.72 -5.80 8.56
CA ASP A 241 -2.19 -4.51 8.12
C ASP A 241 -1.58 -3.77 9.33
N ARG A 242 -0.65 -2.85 9.08
CA ARG A 242 0.14 -2.22 10.15
C ARG A 242 0.19 -0.70 10.01
N LEU A 243 0.16 -0.01 11.16
CA LEU A 243 0.58 1.38 11.26
C LEU A 243 2.02 1.40 11.79
N GLN A 244 2.94 2.01 11.05
CA GLN A 244 4.38 1.92 11.30
C GLN A 244 5.04 3.31 11.31
N LEU A 245 6.23 3.41 11.89
CA LEU A 245 7.02 4.65 11.90
C LEU A 245 8.36 4.40 11.22
N ALA A 246 8.54 4.96 10.02
CA ALA A 246 9.78 4.81 9.26
C ALA A 246 10.88 5.75 9.79
N GLN A 247 12.08 5.20 10.01
CA GLN A 247 13.22 5.95 10.53
C GLN A 247 14.55 5.29 10.15
N GLN A 248 15.61 6.09 10.09
CA GLN A 248 16.97 5.53 10.06
C GLN A 248 17.44 5.23 11.49
N ASN A 249 18.21 4.16 11.64
CA ASN A 249 18.98 3.89 12.85
C ASN A 249 20.02 5.00 13.08
N ALA A 250 20.55 5.07 14.30
CA ALA A 250 21.55 6.08 14.68
C ALA A 250 22.84 6.02 13.85
N ASP A 251 23.16 4.87 13.24
CA ASP A 251 24.31 4.67 12.35
C ASP A 251 24.02 5.02 10.88
N GLY A 252 22.81 5.47 10.56
CA GLY A 252 22.35 5.81 9.21
C GLY A 252 21.83 4.62 8.40
N SER A 253 21.87 3.40 8.92
CA SER A 253 21.22 2.25 8.27
C SER A 253 19.69 2.38 8.33
N PRO A 254 18.94 1.83 7.35
CA PRO A 254 17.49 1.79 7.44
C PRO A 254 17.07 0.85 8.56
N ASP A 255 16.04 1.19 9.33
CA ASP A 255 15.45 0.24 10.29
C ASP A 255 14.65 -0.87 9.59
N TYR A 256 14.34 -1.99 10.28
CA TYR A 256 13.77 -3.19 9.67
C TYR A 256 12.49 -3.62 10.36
N HIS A 257 11.40 -3.71 9.61
CA HIS A 257 10.06 -3.98 10.13
C HIS A 257 9.65 -5.46 10.10
N GLY A 258 10.57 -6.34 9.70
CA GLY A 258 10.46 -7.78 9.95
C GLY A 258 9.97 -8.62 8.77
N TRP A 259 9.34 -8.02 7.75
CA TRP A 259 8.96 -8.74 6.53
C TRP A 259 10.20 -9.31 5.81
N PRO A 260 10.17 -10.58 5.34
CA PRO A 260 8.98 -11.41 5.11
C PRO A 260 8.62 -12.39 6.24
N ASP A 261 9.27 -12.37 7.40
CA ASP A 261 9.12 -13.43 8.42
C ASP A 261 8.47 -12.98 9.73
N ARG A 262 8.06 -11.72 9.82
CA ARG A 262 7.34 -11.15 10.94
C ARG A 262 6.06 -10.49 10.44
N PHE A 263 4.93 -10.91 10.98
CA PHE A 263 3.62 -10.37 10.63
C PHE A 263 3.06 -9.64 11.85
N GLY A 264 3.21 -8.32 11.85
CA GLY A 264 2.94 -7.49 13.02
C GLY A 264 3.85 -7.84 14.21
N PHE A 265 3.24 -8.22 15.35
CA PHE A 265 3.99 -8.60 16.55
C PHE A 265 4.40 -10.08 16.61
N LEU A 266 4.07 -10.87 15.60
CA LEU A 266 4.21 -12.32 15.64
C LEU A 266 5.14 -12.83 14.54
N ASP A 267 5.79 -13.95 14.83
CA ASP A 267 6.60 -14.69 13.85
C ASP A 267 5.70 -15.35 12.79
N SER A 268 6.17 -15.46 11.54
CA SER A 268 5.39 -16.03 10.44
C SER A 268 4.90 -17.46 10.72
N THR A 269 5.61 -18.21 11.57
CA THR A 269 5.25 -19.60 11.91
C THR A 269 4.11 -19.74 12.91
N GLN A 270 3.58 -18.64 13.46
CA GLN A 270 2.44 -18.70 14.38
C GLN A 270 1.19 -19.23 13.68
N ALA A 271 0.46 -20.11 14.37
CA ALA A 271 -0.66 -20.85 13.77
C ALA A 271 -1.83 -19.98 13.28
N VAL A 272 -1.95 -18.73 13.78
CA VAL A 272 -2.93 -17.75 13.29
C VAL A 272 -2.72 -17.43 11.80
N PHE A 273 -1.48 -17.56 11.32
CA PHE A 273 -1.10 -17.29 9.94
C PHE A 273 -1.12 -18.50 9.02
N ASN A 274 -1.44 -19.69 9.56
CA ASN A 274 -1.49 -20.90 8.75
C ASN A 274 -2.48 -20.69 7.59
N PRO A 275 -2.03 -20.91 6.34
CA PRO A 275 -2.90 -20.81 5.18
C PRO A 275 -4.09 -21.76 5.33
N VAL A 276 -5.25 -21.33 4.86
CA VAL A 276 -6.48 -22.11 4.85
C VAL A 276 -6.79 -22.71 3.47
N GLY A 277 -6.08 -22.28 2.44
CA GLY A 277 -6.32 -22.62 1.05
C GLY A 277 -7.18 -21.54 0.37
N GLY A 278 -6.56 -20.80 -0.54
CA GLY A 278 -7.21 -19.74 -1.31
C GLY A 278 -7.23 -19.99 -2.83
N PRO A 279 -8.09 -19.29 -3.59
CA PRO A 279 -8.08 -19.35 -5.05
C PRO A 279 -6.83 -18.73 -5.68
N GLY A 280 -6.05 -17.94 -4.92
CA GLY A 280 -4.78 -17.36 -5.34
C GLY A 280 -3.55 -18.20 -5.01
N ASP A 281 -3.70 -19.30 -4.27
CA ASP A 281 -2.58 -20.15 -3.88
C ASP A 281 -2.03 -20.93 -5.07
N ASP A 282 -0.71 -20.94 -5.21
CA ASP A 282 -0.05 -21.70 -6.26
C ASP A 282 -0.21 -23.22 -6.05
N ASN A 283 -0.12 -23.67 -4.79
CA ASN A 283 -0.24 -25.09 -4.41
C ASN A 283 -0.84 -25.25 -3.00
N PRO A 284 -2.19 -25.19 -2.87
CA PRO A 284 -2.86 -25.34 -1.57
C PRO A 284 -2.47 -26.62 -0.82
N ALA A 285 -2.26 -27.74 -1.53
CA ALA A 285 -1.89 -29.02 -0.90
C ALA A 285 -0.50 -28.97 -0.21
N ALA A 286 0.40 -28.10 -0.69
CA ALA A 286 1.70 -27.89 -0.09
C ALA A 286 1.63 -27.00 1.15
N ALA A 287 0.75 -25.99 1.18
CA ALA A 287 0.76 -24.92 2.18
C ALA A 287 -0.36 -25.00 3.24
N ALA A 288 -1.58 -25.37 2.85
CA ALA A 288 -2.76 -25.27 3.71
C ALA A 288 -2.61 -26.07 5.03
N GLY A 289 -3.00 -25.43 6.13
CA GLY A 289 -2.96 -25.95 7.50
C GLY A 289 -1.57 -26.02 8.12
N LYS A 290 -0.52 -25.52 7.46
CA LYS A 290 0.88 -25.59 7.93
C LYS A 290 1.42 -24.20 8.29
N PRO A 291 2.39 -24.12 9.22
CA PRO A 291 3.10 -22.88 9.50
C PRO A 291 3.76 -22.26 8.27
N VAL A 292 3.65 -20.94 8.13
CA VAL A 292 4.33 -20.17 7.08
C VAL A 292 5.83 -20.18 7.37
N GLN A 293 6.56 -21.04 6.65
CA GLN A 293 7.97 -21.28 6.90
C GLN A 293 8.82 -20.03 6.63
N PRO A 294 9.88 -19.76 7.43
CA PRO A 294 10.71 -18.57 7.25
C PRO A 294 11.47 -18.56 5.92
N VAL A 295 11.58 -17.38 5.30
CA VAL A 295 12.43 -17.11 4.13
C VAL A 295 13.87 -16.84 4.55
N LEU A 296 14.07 -16.15 5.67
CA LEU A 296 15.37 -15.79 6.22
C LEU A 296 15.82 -16.82 7.26
N ALA A 297 17.13 -17.05 7.36
CA ALA A 297 17.70 -17.88 8.42
C ALA A 297 17.57 -17.20 9.79
N PHE A 298 17.67 -15.87 9.80
CA PHE A 298 17.50 -15.00 10.96
C PHE A 298 17.26 -13.55 10.47
N PRO A 299 16.61 -12.69 11.27
CA PRO A 299 16.49 -11.27 10.95
C PRO A 299 17.87 -10.62 10.74
N PRO A 300 18.07 -9.79 9.70
CA PRO A 300 19.36 -9.14 9.43
C PRO A 300 19.73 -8.09 10.48
N GLN A 301 18.73 -7.59 11.22
CA GLN A 301 18.89 -6.69 12.36
C GLN A 301 17.68 -6.79 13.31
N ALA A 302 17.68 -6.00 14.39
CA ALA A 302 16.56 -5.93 15.31
C ALA A 302 15.28 -5.44 14.58
N ILE A 303 14.15 -6.05 14.93
CA ILE A 303 12.86 -5.74 14.30
C ILE A 303 12.24 -4.53 14.99
N THR A 304 11.97 -3.47 14.23
CA THR A 304 11.12 -2.36 14.63
C THR A 304 9.68 -2.85 14.71
N ALA A 305 9.04 -2.66 15.86
CA ALA A 305 7.65 -3.05 16.06
C ALA A 305 6.70 -2.02 15.43
N PRO A 306 5.54 -2.44 14.90
CA PRO A 306 4.52 -1.51 14.45
C PRO A 306 3.96 -0.71 15.63
N LEU A 307 3.43 0.49 15.34
CA LEU A 307 2.70 1.31 16.30
C LEU A 307 1.37 0.65 16.66
N ALA A 308 0.66 0.13 15.66
CA ALA A 308 -0.62 -0.54 15.79
C ALA A 308 -0.80 -1.64 14.74
N LEU A 309 -1.75 -2.53 15.00
CA LEU A 309 -2.24 -3.49 14.01
C LEU A 309 -3.65 -3.10 13.59
N GLU A 310 -3.93 -3.32 12.33
CA GLU A 310 -5.27 -3.34 11.77
C GLU A 310 -5.77 -4.80 11.68
N PRO A 311 -7.07 -5.02 11.48
CA PRO A 311 -7.55 -6.31 10.98
C PRO A 311 -6.86 -6.68 9.65
N ALA A 312 -6.78 -7.98 9.35
CA ALA A 312 -6.22 -8.45 8.09
C ALA A 312 -7.07 -7.98 6.90
N ASP A 313 -6.43 -7.83 5.74
CA ASP A 313 -7.06 -7.50 4.45
C ASP A 313 -7.85 -6.18 4.40
N VAL A 314 -7.78 -5.30 5.41
CA VAL A 314 -8.47 -3.99 5.34
C VAL A 314 -7.86 -3.07 4.28
N ALA A 315 -6.65 -3.38 3.82
CA ALA A 315 -5.88 -2.61 2.86
C ALA A 315 -5.75 -1.13 3.27
N ALA A 316 -5.07 -0.88 4.39
CA ALA A 316 -4.72 0.46 4.86
C ALA A 316 -3.80 1.16 3.85
N VAL A 317 -4.29 2.26 3.28
CA VAL A 317 -3.67 2.95 2.14
C VAL A 317 -3.43 4.42 2.51
N GLY A 318 -3.72 5.37 1.63
CA GLY A 318 -3.39 6.78 1.87
C GLY A 318 -3.99 7.36 3.16
N LEU A 319 -3.22 8.22 3.82
CA LEU A 319 -3.55 8.81 5.10
C LEU A 319 -3.20 10.30 5.17
N ASP A 320 -3.85 11.03 6.06
CA ASP A 320 -3.47 12.41 6.38
C ASP A 320 -3.76 12.80 7.83
N PHE A 321 -2.98 13.75 8.36
CA PHE A 321 -3.15 14.32 9.69
C PHE A 321 -4.24 15.39 9.67
N ALA A 322 -5.19 15.30 10.59
CA ALA A 322 -6.27 16.25 10.78
C ALA A 322 -5.71 17.63 11.17
N PRO A 323 -6.03 18.70 10.41
CA PRO A 323 -5.71 20.05 10.84
C PRO A 323 -6.55 20.44 12.07
N ASP A 324 -6.05 21.35 12.89
CA ASP A 324 -6.74 21.86 14.09
C ASP A 324 -8.19 22.30 13.83
N SER A 325 -8.46 22.84 12.66
CA SER A 325 -9.80 23.27 12.22
C SER A 325 -10.81 22.13 12.02
N PHE A 326 -10.32 20.89 11.92
CA PHE A 326 -11.13 19.68 11.77
C PHE A 326 -11.31 18.93 13.12
N VAL A 327 -10.61 19.37 14.18
CA VAL A 327 -10.71 18.78 15.52
C VAL A 327 -12.08 19.09 16.13
N HIS A 328 -12.91 18.07 16.28
CA HIS A 328 -14.24 18.16 16.87
C HIS A 328 -14.77 16.78 17.26
N GLY A 329 -15.56 16.71 18.34
CA GLY A 329 -16.20 15.47 18.78
C GLY A 329 -15.16 14.40 19.09
N VAL A 330 -15.18 13.31 18.32
CA VAL A 330 -14.26 12.17 18.49
C VAL A 330 -12.88 12.37 17.87
N VAL A 331 -12.72 13.38 16.99
CA VAL A 331 -11.43 13.67 16.33
C VAL A 331 -10.58 14.51 17.27
N ALA A 332 -9.47 13.94 17.76
CA ALA A 332 -8.53 14.64 18.63
C ALA A 332 -7.54 15.51 17.83
N ARG A 333 -6.86 16.43 18.51
CA ARG A 333 -5.74 17.20 17.93
C ARG A 333 -4.64 16.23 17.49
N GLY A 334 -4.18 16.39 16.25
CA GLY A 334 -3.14 15.52 15.68
C GLY A 334 -3.63 14.15 15.23
N ALA A 335 -4.94 13.89 15.25
CA ALA A 335 -5.48 12.63 14.76
C ALA A 335 -5.13 12.39 13.29
N VAL A 336 -5.10 11.12 12.89
CA VAL A 336 -4.87 10.68 11.52
C VAL A 336 -6.14 10.06 10.98
N LEU A 337 -6.44 10.36 9.72
CA LEU A 337 -7.52 9.72 8.98
C LEU A 337 -6.88 8.81 7.93
N VAL A 338 -7.17 7.51 8.02
CA VAL A 338 -6.60 6.47 7.14
C VAL A 338 -7.70 5.95 6.22
N ALA A 339 -7.47 6.01 4.90
CA ALA A 339 -8.33 5.30 3.96
C ALA A 339 -8.00 3.80 4.01
N ARG A 340 -9.04 2.96 3.99
CA ARG A 340 -8.91 1.50 3.98
C ARG A 340 -9.63 0.94 2.76
N GLU A 341 -8.87 0.52 1.75
CA GLU A 341 -9.37 0.11 0.44
C GLU A 341 -10.34 -1.07 0.53
N GLY A 342 -10.14 -1.93 1.53
CA GLY A 342 -10.89 -3.16 1.76
C GLY A 342 -10.37 -4.36 0.99
N ASP A 343 -10.87 -5.55 1.34
CA ASP A 343 -10.29 -6.82 0.95
C ASP A 343 -10.50 -7.15 -0.54
N PHE A 344 -9.65 -8.01 -1.10
CA PHE A 344 -9.77 -8.47 -2.48
C PHE A 344 -10.33 -9.89 -2.60
N GLY A 345 -11.02 -10.37 -1.57
CA GLY A 345 -11.68 -11.67 -1.54
C GLY A 345 -10.72 -12.86 -1.62
N PHE A 346 -9.43 -12.71 -1.29
CA PHE A 346 -8.49 -13.84 -1.21
C PHE A 346 -8.85 -14.77 -0.04
N SER A 347 -9.28 -14.18 1.07
CA SER A 347 -9.69 -14.86 2.30
C SER A 347 -11.13 -14.47 2.69
N LYS A 348 -11.60 -14.95 3.85
CA LYS A 348 -12.90 -14.54 4.40
C LYS A 348 -12.80 -13.12 4.97
N GLU A 349 -13.95 -12.47 5.07
CA GLU A 349 -14.05 -11.13 5.63
C GLU A 349 -13.47 -11.10 7.06
N ASN A 350 -12.68 -10.05 7.34
CA ASN A 350 -11.90 -9.93 8.56
C ASN A 350 -12.41 -8.79 9.46
N GLY A 351 -12.26 -8.98 10.77
CA GLY A 351 -12.73 -8.04 11.80
C GLY A 351 -14.14 -8.36 12.31
N GLU A 352 -14.43 -7.91 13.53
CA GLU A 352 -15.76 -8.03 14.14
C GLU A 352 -16.17 -6.70 14.79
N PRO A 353 -17.03 -5.89 14.15
CA PRO A 353 -17.61 -6.12 12.83
C PRO A 353 -16.56 -6.07 11.72
N PRO A 354 -16.88 -6.54 10.51
CA PRO A 354 -16.03 -6.39 9.34
C PRO A 354 -15.44 -4.99 9.16
N ALA A 355 -14.20 -4.95 8.69
CA ALA A 355 -13.42 -3.73 8.52
C ALA A 355 -12.84 -3.64 7.10
N GLY A 356 -12.65 -2.41 6.64
CA GLY A 356 -12.32 -2.11 5.24
C GLY A 356 -13.38 -1.20 4.63
N HIS A 357 -13.15 -0.80 3.38
CA HIS A 357 -14.11 -0.02 2.58
C HIS A 357 -14.60 1.26 3.28
N ASP A 358 -13.73 1.90 4.05
CA ASP A 358 -14.07 3.03 4.92
C ASP A 358 -12.89 3.97 5.20
N ILE A 359 -13.12 4.97 6.06
CA ILE A 359 -12.09 5.81 6.67
C ILE A 359 -12.01 5.47 8.15
N GLU A 360 -10.80 5.17 8.61
CA GLU A 360 -10.46 5.03 10.02
C GLU A 360 -9.98 6.36 10.62
N LEU A 361 -10.28 6.57 11.90
CA LEU A 361 -9.71 7.60 12.76
C LEU A 361 -8.74 6.97 13.75
N VAL A 362 -7.49 7.46 13.72
CA VAL A 362 -6.44 7.13 14.68
C VAL A 362 -6.15 8.36 15.54
N ASN A 363 -6.54 8.32 16.80
CA ASN A 363 -6.21 9.35 17.77
C ASN A 363 -4.90 9.00 18.50
N PHE A 364 -4.07 9.99 18.79
CA PHE A 364 -2.83 9.83 19.54
C PHE A 364 -2.92 10.54 20.91
N SER A 365 -2.19 10.02 21.89
CA SER A 365 -1.91 10.73 23.15
C SER A 365 -1.24 12.08 22.88
N ALA A 366 -1.42 13.07 23.78
CA ALA A 366 -0.81 14.38 23.58
C ALA A 366 0.72 14.33 23.67
N LEU A 367 1.39 15.29 23.03
CA LEU A 367 2.84 15.41 23.09
C LEU A 367 3.32 15.57 24.55
N GLY A 368 4.26 14.71 24.97
CA GLY A 368 4.81 14.71 26.33
C GLY A 368 4.08 13.78 27.30
N GLU A 369 2.93 13.24 26.91
CA GLU A 369 2.29 12.14 27.63
C GLU A 369 2.92 10.79 27.26
N ARG A 370 2.53 9.74 27.99
CA ARG A 370 2.90 8.38 27.62
C ARG A 370 2.25 8.06 26.27
N PHE A 371 3.07 7.67 25.29
CA PHE A 371 2.59 7.31 23.96
C PHE A 371 1.48 6.26 24.04
N ALA A 372 0.34 6.60 23.45
CA ALA A 372 -0.79 5.71 23.20
C ALA A 372 -1.48 6.15 21.90
N LEU A 373 -2.17 5.21 21.27
CA LEU A 373 -3.06 5.47 20.15
C LEU A 373 -4.36 4.70 20.32
N GLU A 374 -5.42 5.22 19.71
CA GLU A 374 -6.75 4.60 19.67
C GLU A 374 -7.28 4.64 18.23
N GLN A 375 -7.69 3.46 17.75
CA GLN A 375 -8.24 3.24 16.41
C GLN A 375 -9.77 3.12 16.48
N SER A 376 -10.48 3.78 15.56
CA SER A 376 -11.93 3.71 15.47
C SER A 376 -12.43 4.00 14.04
N ARG A 377 -13.57 3.43 13.65
CA ARG A 377 -14.20 3.79 12.37
C ARG A 377 -14.69 5.24 12.38
N PHE A 378 -14.47 5.97 11.29
CA PHE A 378 -14.85 7.37 11.15
C PHE A 378 -15.97 7.59 10.13
N ALA A 379 -15.72 7.22 8.87
CA ALA A 379 -16.68 7.38 7.78
C ALA A 379 -16.84 6.04 7.05
N PHE A 380 -18.01 5.44 7.16
CA PHE A 380 -18.29 4.10 6.67
C PHE A 380 -19.73 3.96 6.18
N ASN A 381 -19.99 2.90 5.42
CA ASN A 381 -21.31 2.63 4.88
C ASN A 381 -22.30 2.21 5.97
N CYS A 382 -23.50 2.77 5.92
CA CYS A 382 -24.60 2.40 6.81
C CYS A 382 -25.95 2.81 6.19
N PRO A 383 -26.94 1.88 6.09
CA PRO A 383 -28.29 2.23 5.71
C PRO A 383 -28.86 3.34 6.60
N GLN A 384 -29.58 4.29 6.00
CA GLN A 384 -30.07 5.47 6.71
C GLN A 384 -30.92 5.11 7.95
N ALA A 385 -31.71 4.04 7.89
CA ALA A 385 -32.54 3.58 9.00
C ALA A 385 -31.74 3.02 10.19
N ASP A 386 -30.49 2.61 9.94
CA ASP A 386 -29.62 1.94 10.91
C ASP A 386 -28.52 2.84 11.47
N GLN A 387 -28.42 4.07 10.96
CA GLN A 387 -27.50 5.08 11.47
C GLN A 387 -27.81 5.43 12.92
N ALA A 388 -26.78 5.41 13.75
CA ALA A 388 -26.84 5.74 15.16
C ALA A 388 -25.56 6.47 15.60
N HIS A 389 -25.56 6.96 16.83
CA HIS A 389 -24.36 7.48 17.48
C HIS A 389 -24.16 6.77 18.81
N ARG A 390 -22.90 6.47 19.13
CA ARG A 390 -22.49 6.00 20.45
C ARG A 390 -22.57 7.15 21.46
N PRO A 391 -22.58 6.86 22.78
CA PRO A 391 -22.62 7.91 23.81
C PRO A 391 -21.47 8.93 23.72
N ASN A 392 -20.30 8.54 23.21
CA ASN A 392 -19.16 9.43 22.99
C ASN A 392 -19.26 10.27 21.70
N GLY A 393 -20.38 10.18 20.96
CA GLY A 393 -20.60 10.88 19.70
C GLY A 393 -20.02 10.19 18.46
N ALA A 394 -19.34 9.04 18.60
CA ALA A 394 -18.87 8.28 17.45
C ALA A 394 -20.05 7.76 16.62
N ALA A 395 -19.92 7.79 15.29
CA ALA A 395 -20.89 7.16 14.40
C ALA A 395 -20.96 5.65 14.68
N ALA A 396 -22.16 5.08 14.55
CA ALA A 396 -22.42 3.66 14.67
C ALA A 396 -23.45 3.22 13.62
N CYS A 397 -23.41 1.95 13.24
CA CYS A 397 -24.45 1.31 12.43
C CYS A 397 -25.00 0.10 13.17
N LYS A 398 -26.32 -0.11 13.10
CA LYS A 398 -26.97 -1.30 13.66
C LYS A 398 -26.83 -2.53 12.76
N SER A 399 -26.58 -2.32 11.48
CA SER A 399 -26.33 -3.36 10.48
C SER A 399 -24.87 -3.34 10.04
N ILE A 400 -24.39 -4.46 9.52
CA ILE A 400 -23.11 -4.52 8.81
C ILE A 400 -23.38 -4.10 7.36
N ALA A 401 -22.58 -3.17 6.86
CA ALA A 401 -22.50 -2.81 5.46
C ALA A 401 -21.02 -2.59 5.16
N ASP A 402 -20.53 -3.39 4.22
CA ASP A 402 -19.13 -3.40 3.84
C ASP A 402 -18.92 -2.43 2.66
N GLN A 403 -18.61 -2.89 1.45
CA GLN A 403 -18.62 -2.04 0.25
C GLN A 403 -20.04 -1.64 -0.19
N ALA A 404 -20.18 -0.40 -0.67
CA ALA A 404 -21.48 0.15 -1.06
C ALA A 404 -22.12 -0.59 -2.24
N PHE A 405 -21.30 -1.08 -3.18
CA PHE A 405 -21.75 -1.78 -4.38
C PHE A 405 -22.54 -3.06 -4.08
N SER A 406 -21.98 -3.95 -3.27
CA SER A 406 -22.63 -5.21 -2.89
C SER A 406 -23.77 -4.98 -1.90
N SER A 407 -23.64 -3.97 -1.04
CA SER A 407 -24.68 -3.56 -0.08
C SER A 407 -25.85 -2.79 -0.72
N HIS A 408 -25.80 -2.50 -2.03
CA HIS A 408 -26.78 -1.67 -2.75
C HIS A 408 -26.99 -0.28 -2.13
N LEU A 409 -25.91 0.31 -1.60
CA LEU A 409 -25.89 1.64 -1.01
C LEU A 409 -25.26 2.66 -1.96
N ARG A 410 -25.41 3.94 -1.61
CA ARG A 410 -24.63 5.04 -2.20
C ARG A 410 -23.59 5.46 -1.18
N GLY A 411 -22.35 5.02 -1.37
CA GLY A 411 -21.30 5.19 -0.38
C GLY A 411 -19.96 4.72 -0.89
N ILE A 412 -19.06 4.43 0.05
CA ILE A 412 -17.66 4.11 -0.21
C ILE A 412 -17.55 2.70 -0.82
N ASN A 413 -16.74 2.54 -1.85
CA ASN A 413 -16.37 1.25 -2.41
C ASN A 413 -14.90 0.97 -2.15
N ARG A 414 -13.97 1.62 -2.84
CA ARG A 414 -12.54 1.30 -2.77
C ARG A 414 -11.74 2.60 -2.57
N PRO A 415 -11.69 3.12 -1.34
CA PRO A 415 -10.94 4.34 -1.06
C PRO A 415 -9.44 4.07 -1.14
N VAL A 416 -8.70 4.90 -1.87
CA VAL A 416 -7.24 4.74 -2.07
C VAL A 416 -6.40 5.81 -1.39
N THR A 417 -6.97 7.01 -1.20
CA THR A 417 -6.28 8.06 -0.46
C THR A 417 -7.28 9.03 0.17
N ALA A 418 -6.94 9.50 1.37
CA ALA A 418 -7.66 10.53 2.09
C ALA A 418 -6.69 11.67 2.44
N MET A 419 -6.94 12.89 1.94
CA MET A 419 -6.06 14.05 2.14
C MET A 419 -6.84 15.32 2.45
N PHE A 420 -6.32 16.14 3.37
CA PHE A 420 -6.92 17.42 3.71
C PHE A 420 -6.54 18.48 2.68
N GLY A 421 -7.53 19.23 2.19
CA GLY A 421 -7.33 20.38 1.33
C GLY A 421 -7.03 21.67 2.10
N PRO A 422 -6.65 22.76 1.40
CA PRO A 422 -6.40 24.06 2.01
C PRO A 422 -7.68 24.74 2.53
N ASP A 423 -8.85 24.22 2.16
CA ASP A 423 -10.15 24.61 2.69
C ASP A 423 -10.56 23.82 3.94
N HIS A 424 -9.63 23.04 4.49
CA HIS A 424 -9.79 22.24 5.71
C HIS A 424 -10.82 21.10 5.61
N ALA A 425 -11.22 20.73 4.39
CA ALA A 425 -12.02 19.53 4.15
C ALA A 425 -11.12 18.32 3.91
N LEU A 426 -11.58 17.14 4.31
CA LEU A 426 -10.97 15.88 3.92
C LEU A 426 -11.52 15.45 2.56
N TYR A 427 -10.63 15.13 1.63
CA TYR A 427 -10.96 14.60 0.31
C TYR A 427 -10.61 13.12 0.25
N LEU A 428 -11.59 12.27 -0.07
CA LEU A 428 -11.41 10.84 -0.25
C LEU A 428 -11.50 10.51 -1.74
N VAL A 429 -10.46 9.89 -2.30
CA VAL A 429 -10.51 9.33 -3.65
C VAL A 429 -10.94 7.86 -3.53
N ASP A 430 -12.07 7.53 -4.14
CA ASP A 430 -12.63 6.19 -4.24
C ASP A 430 -12.70 5.81 -5.71
N TYR A 431 -11.92 4.83 -6.15
CA TYR A 431 -11.87 4.49 -7.58
C TYR A 431 -13.08 3.66 -8.04
N GLY A 432 -13.96 3.27 -7.13
CA GLY A 432 -15.27 2.72 -7.42
C GLY A 432 -15.38 1.22 -7.16
N ALA A 433 -16.42 0.62 -7.75
CA ALA A 433 -16.78 -0.76 -7.53
C ALA A 433 -15.84 -1.72 -8.26
N VAL A 434 -15.46 -2.80 -7.57
CA VAL A 434 -14.60 -3.86 -8.09
C VAL A 434 -15.30 -5.20 -7.93
N ARG A 435 -15.12 -6.07 -8.91
CA ARG A 435 -15.44 -7.49 -8.78
C ARG A 435 -14.20 -8.27 -8.39
N ASP A 436 -14.27 -9.04 -7.32
CA ASP A 436 -13.13 -9.78 -6.76
C ASP A 436 -13.42 -11.29 -6.66
N PHE A 437 -12.59 -12.06 -5.95
CA PHE A 437 -12.74 -13.51 -5.81
C PHE A 437 -14.01 -13.94 -5.06
N GLY A 438 -14.61 -13.07 -4.27
CA GLY A 438 -15.86 -13.24 -3.55
C GLY A 438 -15.81 -14.19 -2.36
N GLN A 439 -14.63 -14.43 -1.78
CA GLN A 439 -14.51 -15.24 -0.55
C GLN A 439 -14.93 -14.45 0.69
N SER A 440 -14.70 -13.13 0.70
CA SER A 440 -15.17 -12.22 1.75
C SER A 440 -16.64 -11.87 1.53
N ASP A 441 -17.00 -11.37 0.34
CA ASP A 441 -18.38 -11.09 -0.05
C ASP A 441 -18.78 -11.84 -1.34
N PRO A 442 -19.62 -12.89 -1.27
CA PRO A 442 -20.09 -13.59 -2.47
C PRO A 442 -20.78 -12.69 -3.51
N ALA A 443 -21.35 -11.55 -3.09
CA ALA A 443 -22.00 -10.61 -3.99
C ALA A 443 -21.01 -9.72 -4.76
N SER A 444 -19.74 -9.62 -4.34
CA SER A 444 -18.68 -8.92 -5.10
C SER A 444 -18.01 -9.82 -6.14
N LYS A 445 -18.24 -11.13 -6.12
CA LYS A 445 -17.59 -12.11 -6.99
C LYS A 445 -17.61 -11.74 -8.49
N PHE A 446 -16.47 -11.84 -9.17
CA PHE A 446 -16.40 -11.74 -10.63
C PHE A 446 -17.18 -12.87 -11.31
N THR A 447 -17.92 -12.53 -12.37
CA THR A 447 -18.86 -13.46 -13.01
C THR A 447 -18.28 -14.17 -14.24
N ASN A 448 -17.29 -13.56 -14.89
CA ASN A 448 -16.66 -14.10 -16.09
C ASN A 448 -15.19 -14.46 -15.79
N PRO A 449 -14.80 -15.74 -15.85
CA PRO A 449 -13.40 -16.15 -15.65
C PRO A 449 -12.41 -15.50 -16.61
N LEU A 450 -12.85 -15.05 -17.79
CA LEU A 450 -11.99 -14.34 -18.76
C LEU A 450 -11.64 -12.92 -18.33
N ASP A 451 -12.44 -12.29 -17.46
CA ASP A 451 -12.17 -10.93 -17.01
C ASP A 451 -11.06 -10.91 -15.94
N ALA A 452 -10.68 -12.09 -15.40
CA ALA A 452 -9.78 -12.28 -14.27
C ALA A 452 -10.34 -11.63 -12.97
N PRO A 453 -9.78 -11.89 -11.77
CA PRO A 453 -10.19 -11.18 -10.56
C PRO A 453 -9.85 -9.68 -10.65
N LEU A 454 -10.53 -8.85 -9.85
CA LEU A 454 -10.31 -7.40 -9.68
C LEU A 454 -10.79 -6.53 -10.85
N VAL A 455 -11.90 -6.91 -11.48
CA VAL A 455 -12.50 -6.16 -12.58
C VAL A 455 -13.11 -4.86 -12.04
N GLN A 456 -12.53 -3.72 -12.42
CA GLN A 456 -13.06 -2.40 -12.08
C GLN A 456 -14.29 -2.06 -12.93
N ILE A 457 -15.36 -1.57 -12.31
CA ILE A 457 -16.60 -1.21 -13.00
C ILE A 457 -16.54 0.28 -13.41
N PRO A 458 -16.49 0.60 -14.72
CA PRO A 458 -16.37 1.99 -15.18
C PRO A 458 -17.52 2.89 -14.71
N GLY A 459 -17.20 4.16 -14.43
CA GLY A 459 -18.19 5.18 -14.08
C GLY A 459 -18.70 5.11 -12.64
N THR A 460 -18.07 4.31 -11.78
CA THR A 460 -18.47 4.15 -10.37
C THR A 460 -17.57 4.89 -9.37
N GLY A 461 -16.42 5.40 -9.79
CA GLY A 461 -15.51 6.15 -8.93
C GLY A 461 -16.06 7.51 -8.49
N VAL A 462 -15.69 7.94 -7.28
CA VAL A 462 -16.18 9.14 -6.60
C VAL A 462 -15.02 9.85 -5.89
N ILE A 463 -15.02 11.18 -5.92
CA ILE A 463 -14.23 12.00 -5.01
C ILE A 463 -15.19 12.57 -3.96
N TRP A 464 -15.01 12.18 -2.71
CA TRP A 464 -15.81 12.69 -1.61
C TRP A 464 -15.16 13.92 -1.02
N LYS A 465 -15.97 14.93 -0.69
CA LYS A 465 -15.56 16.07 0.12
C LYS A 465 -16.26 15.99 1.48
N ILE A 466 -15.50 15.75 2.53
CA ILE A 466 -15.97 15.62 3.90
C ILE A 466 -15.58 16.91 4.64
N SER A 467 -16.59 17.72 4.97
CA SER A 467 -16.39 19.03 5.58
C SER A 467 -17.16 19.13 6.88
N ARG A 468 -16.61 19.90 7.82
CA ARG A 468 -17.37 20.38 8.97
C ARG A 468 -18.49 21.30 8.47
N LYS A 469 -19.72 21.07 8.94
CA LYS A 469 -20.84 22.00 8.71
C LYS A 469 -20.79 23.17 9.68
#